data_AF-A0A3B8SL26-F1
#
_entry.id   AF-A0A3B8SL26-F1
#
_cell.length_a   1.000
_cell.length_b   1.000
_cell.length_c   1.000
_cell.angle_alpha   90.00
_cell.angle_beta   90.00
_cell.angle_gamma   90.00
#
_symmetry.space_group_name_H-M   'P 1'
#
loop_
_entity.id
_entity.type
_entity.pdbx_description
1 polymer ?
#
loop_
_entity_poly.entity_id
_entity_poly.type
_entity_poly.pdbx_seq_one_letter_code
_entity_poly.pdbx_strand_id
1 'polypeptide(L)'
;MDMEEEIKIQEAEVLDEKENPVLEIIEPEAKIKTVGEVTTNIAEVKKQALAMNEYYSKLIVTDDNLNDAKDEKANINKAKDKIAEYRKSIVSEFKKPIDLFEKLAKETEAILKETYDMINTQCNAYDERKKDEAKETLKRYFEEYKATKNLGFTQYEEMNQSVGLSDISDKGSVAKKKYKEIDEFIDNIVKDVDTIEAMDNAEEILVEYMKDRNLARSIKEVADRQKIINKIVENKATVVQAVVEEPKVILSAPVAQAAIQEESEELCEAVFKVKTSYENITELVKFMKTKGIEYESIE
;
A
#
# COMPACT_ATOMS: atom_id res chain seq x y z
N MET A 1 25.15 -18.90 11.12
CA MET A 1 25.99 -17.68 11.25
C MET A 1 25.04 -16.56 10.96
N ASP A 2 24.30 -16.25 12.02
CA ASP A 2 23.00 -15.59 12.01
C ASP A 2 23.17 -14.09 11.86
N MET A 3 22.34 -13.50 10.99
CA MET A 3 22.15 -12.05 10.89
C MET A 3 20.83 -11.73 11.59
N GLU A 4 20.89 -11.53 12.90
CA GLU A 4 19.83 -10.86 13.64
C GLU A 4 20.12 -9.35 13.57
N GLU A 5 19.35 -8.66 12.73
CA GLU A 5 19.35 -7.21 12.62
C GLU A 5 18.47 -6.66 13.73
N GLU A 6 19.10 -6.24 14.84
CA GLU A 6 18.43 -5.65 15.99
C GLU A 6 17.68 -4.36 15.61
N ILE A 7 16.35 -4.43 15.63
CA ILE A 7 15.47 -3.26 15.58
C ILE A 7 15.61 -2.50 16.90
N LYS A 8 16.41 -1.43 16.89
CA LYS A 8 16.45 -0.45 17.99
C LYS A 8 15.11 0.29 18.07
N ILE A 9 14.25 -0.15 18.97
CA ILE A 9 13.13 0.65 19.46
C ILE A 9 13.74 1.86 20.16
N GLN A 10 13.56 3.05 19.61
CA GLN A 10 13.86 4.28 20.32
C GLN A 10 12.89 4.38 21.49
N GLU A 11 13.40 4.28 22.71
CA GLU A 11 12.66 4.60 23.93
C GLU A 11 12.17 6.05 23.79
N ALA A 12 10.85 6.22 23.70
CA ALA A 12 10.24 7.53 23.74
C ALA A 12 10.54 8.16 25.10
N GLU A 13 11.28 9.27 25.08
CA GLU A 13 11.53 10.09 26.26
C GLU A 13 10.18 10.56 26.82
N VAL A 14 9.79 9.99 27.96
CA VAL A 14 8.56 10.36 28.66
C VAL A 14 8.76 11.78 29.16
N LEU A 15 8.16 12.75 28.45
CA LEU A 15 8.07 14.13 28.91
C LEU A 15 7.39 14.12 30.28
N ASP A 16 8.13 14.60 31.29
CA ASP A 16 7.69 14.81 32.67
C ASP A 16 6.31 15.51 32.64
N GLU A 17 5.32 15.06 33.45
CA GLU A 17 3.93 15.57 33.48
C GLU A 17 3.77 17.06 33.84
N LYS A 18 4.87 17.84 33.85
CA LYS A 18 4.86 19.27 34.09
C LYS A 18 4.45 20.01 32.81
N GLU A 19 3.17 20.34 32.82
CA GLU A 19 2.47 21.28 31.92
C GLU A 19 2.47 20.84 30.45
N ASN A 20 1.52 19.96 30.11
CA ASN A 20 1.11 19.79 28.72
C ASN A 20 0.71 21.17 28.14
N PRO A 21 1.45 21.75 27.19
CA PRO A 21 1.15 23.07 26.68
C PRO A 21 -0.12 22.98 25.83
N VAL A 22 -1.25 23.36 26.42
CA VAL A 22 -2.51 23.50 25.69
C VAL A 22 -2.42 24.80 24.89
N LEU A 23 -2.54 24.69 23.56
CA LEU A 23 -2.67 25.88 22.73
C LEU A 23 -3.99 26.58 23.06
N GLU A 24 -3.94 27.69 23.78
CA GLU A 24 -5.07 28.59 23.90
C GLU A 24 -5.31 29.26 22.55
N ILE A 25 -6.53 29.14 22.01
CA ILE A 25 -6.91 29.77 20.75
C ILE A 25 -7.02 31.28 21.01
N ILE A 26 -5.93 32.00 20.79
CA ILE A 26 -5.90 33.46 20.77
C ILE A 26 -6.21 33.88 19.33
N GLU A 27 -7.33 34.59 19.14
CA GLU A 27 -7.64 35.16 17.83
C GLU A 27 -6.55 36.18 17.45
N PRO A 28 -5.89 36.04 16.29
CA PRO A 28 -4.89 37.01 15.87
C PRO A 28 -5.58 38.36 15.62
N GLU A 29 -5.32 39.32 16.50
CA GLU A 29 -5.88 40.66 16.40
C GLU A 29 -4.88 41.61 15.69
N ALA A 30 -5.13 41.87 14.41
CA ALA A 30 -4.43 42.91 13.67
C ALA A 30 -5.37 44.09 13.42
N LYS A 31 -5.15 45.22 14.11
CA LYS A 31 -5.88 46.48 13.89
C LYS A 31 -4.98 47.52 13.24
N ILE A 32 -5.45 48.14 12.17
CA ILE A 32 -4.80 49.32 11.59
C ILE A 32 -4.99 50.48 12.58
N LYS A 33 -3.97 50.74 13.41
CA LYS A 33 -4.02 51.76 14.47
C LYS A 33 -4.24 53.17 13.91
N THR A 34 -3.70 53.46 12.73
CA THR A 34 -3.91 54.66 11.92
C THR A 34 -3.62 54.30 10.47
N VAL A 35 -4.47 54.69 9.51
CA VAL A 35 -4.07 54.71 8.09
C VAL A 35 -2.98 55.79 8.04
N GLY A 36 -1.71 55.42 7.91
CA GLY A 36 -0.65 56.41 8.08
C GLY A 36 -0.87 57.60 7.12
N GLU A 37 -0.89 58.80 7.69
CA GLU A 37 -1.13 60.02 6.93
C GLU A 37 0.19 60.44 6.28
N VAL A 38 0.22 60.48 4.95
CA VAL A 38 1.39 61.00 4.23
C VAL A 38 1.24 62.51 4.11
N THR A 39 1.84 63.26 5.03
CA THR A 39 2.01 64.71 4.86
C THR A 39 2.96 64.96 3.69
N THR A 40 2.50 65.68 2.67
CA THR A 40 3.25 65.84 1.42
C THR A 40 3.02 67.21 0.78
N ASN A 41 4.07 67.75 0.16
CA ASN A 41 3.97 68.93 -0.71
C ASN A 41 3.69 68.56 -2.18
N ILE A 42 3.35 67.29 -2.49
CA ILE A 42 3.18 66.85 -3.88
C ILE A 42 2.08 67.62 -4.63
N ALA A 43 1.10 68.19 -3.91
CA ALA A 43 0.09 69.06 -4.49
C ALA A 43 0.70 70.38 -5.01
N GLU A 44 1.66 70.96 -4.27
CA GLU A 44 2.41 72.15 -4.68
C GLU A 44 3.35 71.82 -5.85
N VAL A 45 4.05 70.69 -5.77
CA VAL A 45 4.91 70.18 -6.85
C VAL A 45 4.09 69.94 -8.13
N LYS A 46 2.88 69.37 -8.02
CA LYS A 46 1.96 69.19 -9.14
C LYS A 46 1.51 70.53 -9.73
N LYS A 47 1.21 71.52 -8.89
CA LYS A 47 0.85 72.87 -9.33
C LYS A 47 1.99 73.53 -10.11
N GLN A 48 3.23 73.40 -9.64
CA GLN A 48 4.42 73.88 -10.36
C GLN A 48 4.60 73.17 -11.70
N ALA A 49 4.49 71.84 -11.73
CA ALA A 49 4.60 71.06 -12.97
C ALA A 49 3.55 71.48 -14.01
N LEU A 50 2.31 71.76 -13.58
CA LEU A 50 1.24 72.25 -14.47
C LEU A 50 1.57 73.64 -15.03
N ALA A 51 2.08 74.56 -14.21
CA ALA A 51 2.47 75.90 -14.65
C ALA A 51 3.65 75.85 -15.64
N MET A 52 4.66 75.01 -15.38
CA MET A 52 5.78 74.79 -16.30
C MET A 52 5.30 74.18 -17.62
N ASN A 53 4.41 73.18 -17.56
CA ASN A 53 3.84 72.56 -18.75
C ASN A 53 3.05 73.59 -19.60
N GLU A 54 2.27 74.45 -18.96
CA GLU A 54 1.55 75.52 -19.65
C GLU A 54 2.51 76.51 -20.32
N TYR A 55 3.55 76.97 -19.61
CA TYR A 55 4.55 77.90 -20.14
C TYR A 55 5.29 77.30 -21.36
N TYR A 56 5.87 76.11 -21.19
CA TYR A 56 6.66 75.48 -22.25
C TYR A 56 5.82 74.98 -23.43
N SER A 57 4.50 74.77 -23.26
CA SER A 57 3.60 74.47 -24.39
C SER A 57 3.43 75.62 -25.37
N LYS A 58 3.70 76.86 -24.94
CA LYS A 58 3.55 78.09 -25.72
C LYS A 58 4.90 78.66 -26.18
N LEU A 59 6.02 78.14 -25.68
CA LEU A 59 7.37 78.61 -25.99
C LEU A 59 7.80 78.12 -27.38
N ILE A 60 8.24 79.05 -28.24
CA ILE A 60 8.91 78.73 -29.50
C ILE A 60 10.43 78.73 -29.25
N VAL A 61 11.08 77.59 -29.51
CA VAL A 61 12.52 77.46 -29.37
C VAL A 61 13.22 78.10 -30.57
N THR A 62 14.18 78.97 -30.29
CA THR A 62 15.04 79.68 -31.26
C THR A 62 16.50 79.41 -30.93
N ASP A 63 17.43 79.80 -31.81
CA ASP A 63 18.87 79.57 -31.57
C ASP A 63 19.38 80.23 -30.28
N ASP A 64 18.82 81.40 -29.92
CA ASP A 64 19.19 82.16 -28.72
C ASP A 64 18.77 81.47 -27.41
N ASN A 65 17.71 80.64 -27.40
CA ASN A 65 17.17 80.01 -26.19
C ASN A 65 17.30 78.48 -26.16
N LEU A 66 17.94 77.89 -27.18
CA LEU A 66 18.05 76.44 -27.35
C LEU A 66 18.79 75.75 -26.19
N ASN A 67 19.84 76.38 -25.66
CA ASN A 67 20.61 75.80 -24.56
C ASN A 67 19.82 75.80 -23.25
N ASP A 68 19.16 76.91 -22.93
CA ASP A 68 18.28 77.02 -21.76
C ASP A 68 17.13 76.00 -21.83
N ALA A 69 16.54 75.79 -23.00
CA ALA A 69 15.51 74.78 -23.21
C ALA A 69 16.04 73.34 -23.01
N LYS A 70 17.29 73.06 -23.41
CA LYS A 70 17.93 71.75 -23.20
C LYS A 70 18.25 71.50 -21.73
N ASP A 71 18.74 72.52 -21.03
CA ASP A 71 19.05 72.44 -19.60
C ASP A 71 17.77 72.23 -18.79
N GLU A 72 16.70 72.96 -19.13
CA GLU A 72 15.42 72.78 -18.45
C GLU A 72 14.79 71.41 -18.74
N LYS A 73 14.89 70.90 -19.98
CA LYS A 73 14.47 69.53 -20.29
C LYS A 73 15.21 68.51 -19.43
N ALA A 74 16.51 68.71 -19.18
CA ALA A 74 17.28 67.83 -18.30
C ALA A 74 16.83 67.95 -16.83
N ASN A 75 16.54 69.17 -16.37
CA ASN A 75 16.04 69.43 -15.02
C ASN A 75 14.66 68.79 -14.79
N ILE A 76 13.73 68.92 -15.74
CA ILE A 76 12.40 68.30 -15.70
C ILE A 76 12.53 66.77 -15.61
N ASN A 77 13.43 66.16 -16.39
CA ASN A 77 13.66 64.71 -16.31
C ASN A 77 14.19 64.29 -14.94
N LYS A 78 15.18 65.02 -14.38
CA LYS A 78 15.68 64.76 -13.02
C LYS A 78 14.59 64.92 -11.96
N ALA A 79 13.74 65.94 -12.07
CA ALA A 79 12.64 66.19 -11.15
C ALA A 79 11.60 65.06 -11.21
N LYS A 80 11.23 64.60 -12.41
CA LYS A 80 10.35 63.44 -12.64
C LYS A 80 10.90 62.19 -11.97
N ASP A 81 12.19 61.91 -12.13
CA ASP A 81 12.81 60.71 -11.56
C ASP A 81 12.82 60.76 -10.02
N LYS A 82 13.14 61.92 -9.42
CA LYS A 82 13.06 62.13 -7.97
C LYS A 82 11.64 61.95 -7.41
N ILE A 83 10.62 62.45 -8.10
CA ILE A 83 9.21 62.25 -7.71
C ILE A 83 8.86 60.76 -7.74
N ALA A 84 9.30 60.05 -8.78
CA ALA A 84 9.05 58.62 -8.93
C ALA A 84 9.76 57.79 -7.84
N GLU A 85 11.00 58.14 -7.51
CA GLU A 85 11.78 57.50 -6.44
C GLU A 85 11.15 57.73 -5.06
N TYR A 86 10.78 58.98 -4.74
CA TYR A 86 10.09 59.32 -3.50
C TYR A 86 8.79 58.52 -3.36
N ARG A 87 7.95 58.49 -4.40
CA ARG A 87 6.71 57.68 -4.40
C ARG A 87 6.99 56.21 -4.10
N LYS A 88 8.01 55.61 -4.73
CA LYS A 88 8.38 54.20 -4.51
C LYS A 88 8.87 53.97 -3.07
N SER A 89 9.66 54.88 -2.53
CA SER A 89 10.20 54.77 -1.16
C SER A 89 9.07 54.78 -0.11
N ILE A 90 8.13 55.73 -0.20
CA ILE A 90 6.99 55.82 0.72
C ILE A 90 6.10 54.57 0.62
N VAL A 91 5.79 54.11 -0.60
CA VAL A 91 5.01 52.87 -0.78
C VAL A 91 5.73 51.67 -0.15
N SER A 92 7.05 51.57 -0.33
CA SER A 92 7.83 50.50 0.26
C SER A 92 7.83 50.55 1.78
N GLU A 93 8.01 51.73 2.38
CA GLU A 93 8.00 51.90 3.84
C GLU A 93 6.67 51.53 4.47
N PHE A 94 5.56 51.95 3.86
CA PHE A 94 4.21 51.60 4.31
C PHE A 94 3.87 50.13 4.11
N LYS A 95 4.54 49.44 3.18
CA LYS A 95 4.35 48.00 2.98
C LYS A 95 5.10 47.16 4.02
N LYS A 96 6.21 47.64 4.57
CA LYS A 96 7.04 46.89 5.55
C LYS A 96 6.24 46.30 6.72
N PRO A 97 5.32 47.03 7.40
CA PRO A 97 4.52 46.45 8.49
C PRO A 97 3.57 45.35 8.02
N ILE A 98 3.01 45.48 6.82
CA ILE A 98 2.12 44.46 6.23
C ILE A 98 2.94 43.23 5.84
N ASP A 99 4.06 43.41 5.15
CA ASP A 99 4.96 42.31 4.77
C ASP A 99 5.48 41.57 6.02
N LEU A 100 5.79 42.29 7.11
CA LEU A 100 6.19 41.70 8.39
C LEU A 100 5.05 40.89 9.03
N PHE A 101 3.84 41.44 9.07
CA PHE A 101 2.66 40.73 9.58
C PHE A 101 2.40 39.46 8.77
N GLU A 102 2.38 39.55 7.44
CA GLU A 102 2.16 38.39 6.56
C GLU A 102 3.22 37.32 6.77
N LYS A 103 4.49 37.72 6.94
CA LYS A 103 5.59 36.80 7.23
C LYS A 103 5.36 36.08 8.56
N LEU A 104 5.11 36.82 9.64
CA LEU A 104 4.89 36.24 10.96
C LEU A 104 3.65 35.35 11.01
N ALA A 105 2.57 35.72 10.34
CA ALA A 105 1.36 34.91 10.22
C ALA A 105 1.66 33.58 9.52
N LYS A 106 2.35 33.60 8.37
CA LYS A 106 2.72 32.38 7.63
C LYS A 106 3.69 31.49 8.41
N GLU A 107 4.65 32.07 9.11
CA GLU A 107 5.55 31.32 10.00
C GLU A 107 4.77 30.65 11.13
N THR A 108 3.79 31.36 11.71
CA THR A 108 2.91 30.80 12.75
C THR A 108 2.03 29.67 12.20
N GLU A 109 1.41 29.85 11.03
CA GLU A 109 0.62 28.79 10.36
C GLU A 109 1.46 27.54 10.10
N ALA A 110 2.72 27.71 9.66
CA ALA A 110 3.63 26.60 9.42
C ALA A 110 3.96 25.83 10.70
N ILE A 111 4.25 26.53 11.80
CA ILE A 111 4.50 25.91 13.12
C ILE A 111 3.27 25.13 13.60
N LEU A 112 2.07 25.72 13.47
CA LEU A 112 0.83 25.05 13.86
C LEU A 112 0.57 23.79 13.03
N LYS A 113 0.84 23.84 11.72
CA LYS A 113 0.73 22.68 10.84
C LYS A 113 1.72 21.57 11.24
N GLU A 114 2.97 21.91 11.48
CA GLU A 114 4.00 20.94 11.91
C GLU A 114 3.63 20.31 13.26
N THR A 115 3.14 21.12 14.20
CA THR A 115 2.66 20.64 15.51
C THR A 115 1.50 19.67 15.36
N TYR A 116 0.51 20.00 14.51
CA TYR A 116 -0.60 19.11 14.18
C TYR A 116 -0.13 17.79 13.57
N ASP A 117 0.75 17.84 12.57
CA ASP A 117 1.27 16.65 11.88
C ASP A 117 2.04 15.73 12.85
N MET A 118 2.79 16.32 13.79
CA MET A 118 3.50 15.59 14.85
C MET A 118 2.53 14.87 15.80
N ILE A 119 1.50 15.55 16.29
CA ILE A 119 0.47 14.95 17.16
C ILE A 119 -0.27 13.84 16.42
N ASN A 120 -0.70 14.11 15.18
CA ASN A 120 -1.45 13.15 14.37
C ASN A 120 -0.63 11.88 14.11
N THR A 121 0.67 12.02 13.80
CA THR A 121 1.58 10.87 13.64
C THR A 121 1.67 10.04 14.91
N GLN A 122 1.83 10.68 16.07
CA GLN A 122 1.91 9.99 17.36
C GLN A 122 0.60 9.26 17.72
N CYS A 123 -0.55 9.91 17.50
CA CYS A 123 -1.86 9.29 17.71
C CYS A 123 -2.04 8.05 16.84
N ASN A 124 -1.72 8.15 15.54
CA ASN A 124 -1.84 7.01 14.62
C ASN A 124 -0.91 5.85 15.03
N ALA A 125 0.35 6.14 15.36
CA ALA A 125 1.31 5.13 15.80
C ALA A 125 0.90 4.46 17.13
N TYR A 126 0.23 5.19 18.03
CA TYR A 126 -0.33 4.63 19.25
C TYR A 126 -1.54 3.72 18.96
N ASP A 127 -2.45 4.15 18.09
CA ASP A 127 -3.62 3.37 17.68
C ASP A 127 -3.24 2.09 16.92
N GLU A 128 -2.21 2.15 16.06
CA GLU A 128 -1.67 0.98 15.37
C GLU A 128 -1.05 -0.02 16.35
N ARG A 129 -0.21 0.44 17.30
CA ARG A 129 0.32 -0.43 18.36
C ARG A 129 -0.77 -1.13 19.13
N LYS A 130 -1.84 -0.44 19.52
CA LYS A 130 -2.98 -1.07 20.21
C LYS A 130 -3.61 -2.19 19.40
N LYS A 131 -3.76 -2.00 18.09
CA LYS A 131 -4.32 -3.04 17.20
C LYS A 131 -3.36 -4.22 17.07
N ASP A 132 -2.06 -3.96 16.99
CA ASP A 132 -1.04 -5.01 16.90
C ASP A 132 -0.99 -5.84 18.19
N GLU A 133 -0.94 -5.20 19.36
CA GLU A 133 -1.01 -5.86 20.67
C GLU A 133 -2.29 -6.69 20.83
N ALA A 134 -3.43 -6.16 20.38
CA ALA A 134 -4.71 -6.88 20.38
C ALA A 134 -4.67 -8.11 19.47
N LYS A 135 -4.08 -7.98 18.27
CA LYS A 135 -3.92 -9.08 17.31
C LYS A 135 -2.97 -10.14 17.86
N GLU A 136 -1.87 -9.76 18.50
CA GLU A 136 -0.96 -10.69 19.16
C GLU A 136 -1.63 -11.42 20.32
N THR A 137 -2.46 -10.73 21.11
CA THR A 137 -3.24 -11.34 22.18
C THR A 137 -4.19 -12.41 21.65
N LEU A 138 -4.93 -12.10 20.60
CA LEU A 138 -5.84 -13.04 19.94
C LEU A 138 -5.10 -14.20 19.28
N LYS A 139 -3.96 -13.93 18.63
CA LYS A 139 -3.11 -14.97 18.04
C LYS A 139 -2.58 -15.93 19.11
N ARG A 140 -2.14 -15.41 20.26
CA ARG A 140 -1.73 -16.25 21.40
C ARG A 140 -2.87 -17.12 21.91
N TYR A 141 -4.06 -16.53 22.10
CA TYR A 141 -5.24 -17.28 22.50
C TYR A 141 -5.60 -18.38 21.48
N PHE A 142 -5.53 -18.09 20.18
CA PHE A 142 -5.73 -19.07 19.12
C PHE A 142 -4.73 -20.23 19.20
N GLU A 143 -3.43 -19.93 19.36
CA GLU A 143 -2.38 -20.94 19.50
C GLU A 143 -2.58 -21.82 20.74
N GLU A 144 -2.97 -21.22 21.86
CA GLU A 144 -3.31 -21.95 23.08
C GLU A 144 -4.53 -22.85 22.85
N TYR A 145 -5.63 -22.31 22.31
CA TYR A 145 -6.87 -23.07 22.13
C TYR A 145 -6.71 -24.20 21.12
N LYS A 146 -6.04 -23.97 19.97
CA LYS A 146 -5.81 -25.01 18.96
C LYS A 146 -4.94 -26.14 19.50
N ALA A 147 -3.95 -25.83 20.36
CA ALA A 147 -3.11 -26.84 21.00
C ALA A 147 -3.93 -27.75 21.92
N THR A 148 -4.92 -27.21 22.66
CA THR A 148 -5.82 -28.04 23.49
C THR A 148 -6.68 -29.00 22.67
N LYS A 149 -6.92 -28.70 21.39
CA LYS A 149 -7.69 -29.52 20.45
C LYS A 149 -6.81 -30.41 19.55
N ASN A 150 -5.49 -30.42 19.76
CA ASN A 150 -4.52 -31.13 18.92
C ASN A 150 -4.56 -30.74 17.43
N LEU A 151 -4.96 -29.52 17.11
CA LEU A 151 -5.00 -29.00 15.73
C LEU A 151 -3.68 -28.32 15.36
N GLY A 152 -2.71 -29.11 14.91
CA GLY A 152 -1.38 -28.62 14.52
C GLY A 152 -1.28 -27.97 13.14
N PHE A 153 -2.33 -28.09 12.30
CA PHE A 153 -2.27 -27.74 10.88
C PHE A 153 -2.99 -26.44 10.49
N THR A 154 -3.64 -25.77 11.46
CA THR A 154 -4.33 -24.49 11.23
C THR A 154 -3.55 -23.32 11.83
N GLN A 155 -3.70 -22.16 11.21
CA GLN A 155 -3.00 -20.92 11.54
C GLN A 155 -4.00 -19.77 11.68
N TYR A 156 -3.70 -18.83 12.57
CA TYR A 156 -4.57 -17.71 12.88
C TYR A 156 -4.94 -16.87 11.65
N GLU A 157 -4.01 -16.75 10.69
CA GLU A 157 -4.18 -15.99 9.46
C GLU A 157 -5.31 -16.52 8.56
N GLU A 158 -5.67 -17.81 8.66
CA GLU A 158 -6.77 -18.42 7.90
C GLU A 158 -8.13 -17.79 8.26
N MET A 159 -8.29 -17.31 9.49
CA MET A 159 -9.54 -16.69 9.96
C MET A 159 -9.84 -15.35 9.29
N ASN A 160 -8.82 -14.65 8.78
CA ASN A 160 -8.93 -13.28 8.25
C ASN A 160 -9.67 -12.31 9.21
N GLN A 161 -9.52 -12.53 10.53
CA GLN A 161 -10.21 -11.74 11.54
C GLN A 161 -9.64 -10.33 11.62
N SER A 162 -10.49 -9.32 11.42
CA SER A 162 -10.14 -7.91 11.61
C SER A 162 -10.36 -7.47 13.07
N VAL A 163 -9.52 -6.56 13.55
CA VAL A 163 -9.62 -5.96 14.88
C VAL A 163 -9.53 -4.44 14.73
N GLY A 164 -10.60 -3.74 15.09
CA GLY A 164 -10.66 -2.28 15.10
C GLY A 164 -10.44 -1.70 16.50
N LEU A 165 -10.25 -0.38 16.59
CA LEU A 165 -10.16 0.31 17.88
C LEU A 165 -11.43 0.14 18.72
N SER A 166 -12.60 0.06 18.09
CA SER A 166 -13.88 -0.20 18.78
C SER A 166 -13.95 -1.57 19.44
N ASP A 167 -13.09 -2.51 19.04
CA ASP A 167 -12.97 -3.83 19.65
C ASP A 167 -11.99 -3.84 20.84
N ILE A 168 -11.36 -2.71 21.17
CA ILE A 168 -10.36 -2.58 22.22
C ILE A 168 -10.91 -1.59 23.24
N SER A 169 -10.99 -2.01 24.51
CA SER A 169 -11.39 -1.13 25.59
C SER A 169 -10.32 -0.09 25.92
N ASP A 170 -10.68 0.97 26.64
CA ASP A 170 -9.74 1.99 27.12
C ASP A 170 -8.58 1.38 27.94
N LYS A 171 -8.83 0.24 28.60
CA LYS A 171 -7.86 -0.52 29.39
C LYS A 171 -7.02 -1.52 28.58
N GLY A 172 -7.13 -1.51 27.24
CA GLY A 172 -6.38 -2.39 26.34
C GLY A 172 -6.94 -3.82 26.20
N SER A 173 -8.04 -4.16 26.88
CA SER A 173 -8.65 -5.49 26.73
C SER A 173 -9.46 -5.60 25.44
N VAL A 174 -9.27 -6.70 24.71
CA VAL A 174 -10.00 -7.02 23.48
C VAL A 174 -11.42 -7.50 23.77
N ALA A 175 -12.38 -7.13 22.93
CA ALA A 175 -13.79 -7.49 23.05
C ALA A 175 -14.00 -9.01 23.02
N LYS A 176 -14.83 -9.52 23.92
CA LYS A 176 -15.14 -10.96 24.05
C LYS A 176 -15.62 -11.61 22.76
N LYS A 177 -16.32 -10.85 21.90
CA LYS A 177 -16.80 -11.34 20.59
C LYS A 177 -15.64 -11.88 19.74
N LYS A 178 -14.46 -11.24 19.78
CA LYS A 178 -13.28 -11.64 19.02
C LYS A 178 -12.68 -12.98 19.48
N TYR A 179 -12.78 -13.29 20.77
CA TYR A 179 -12.42 -14.61 21.29
C TYR A 179 -13.44 -15.67 20.86
N LYS A 180 -14.73 -15.33 20.88
CA LYS A 180 -15.79 -16.24 20.43
C LYS A 180 -15.68 -16.59 18.94
N GLU A 181 -15.27 -15.64 18.11
CA GLU A 181 -14.97 -15.87 16.68
C GLU A 181 -13.86 -16.93 16.51
N ILE A 182 -12.83 -16.90 17.37
CA ILE A 182 -11.76 -17.92 17.44
C ILE A 182 -12.30 -19.28 17.89
N ASP A 183 -13.08 -19.29 18.96
CA ASP A 183 -13.67 -20.52 19.50
C ASP A 183 -14.51 -21.23 18.43
N GLU A 184 -15.40 -20.49 17.77
CA GLU A 184 -16.29 -21.00 16.72
C GLU A 184 -15.50 -21.54 15.52
N PHE A 185 -14.43 -20.86 15.10
CA PHE A 185 -13.58 -21.32 14.00
C PHE A 185 -12.88 -22.64 14.34
N ILE A 186 -12.21 -22.71 15.49
CA ILE A 186 -11.50 -23.92 15.94
C ILE A 186 -12.49 -25.07 16.16
N ASP A 187 -13.62 -24.83 16.83
CA ASP A 187 -14.61 -25.86 17.11
C ASP A 187 -15.26 -26.42 15.85
N ASN A 188 -15.39 -25.62 14.78
CA ASN A 188 -15.89 -26.12 13.50
C ASN A 188 -14.87 -27.04 12.81
N ILE A 189 -13.57 -26.70 12.87
CA ILE A 189 -12.51 -27.59 12.36
C ILE A 189 -12.51 -28.91 13.13
N VAL A 190 -12.63 -28.87 14.46
CA VAL A 190 -12.70 -30.08 15.29
C VAL A 190 -13.88 -30.95 14.84
N LYS A 191 -15.08 -30.38 14.68
CA LYS A 191 -16.26 -31.13 14.23
C LYS A 191 -16.07 -31.77 12.85
N ASP A 192 -15.44 -31.06 11.92
CA ASP A 192 -15.16 -31.58 10.59
C ASP A 192 -14.16 -32.75 10.68
N VAL A 193 -13.10 -32.62 11.47
CA VAL A 193 -12.12 -33.70 11.70
C VAL A 193 -12.78 -34.91 12.35
N ASP A 194 -13.55 -34.72 13.41
CA ASP A 194 -14.31 -35.80 14.07
C ASP A 194 -15.25 -36.51 13.08
N THR A 195 -15.83 -35.76 12.14
CA THR A 195 -16.67 -36.33 11.08
C THR A 195 -15.84 -37.14 10.10
N ILE A 196 -14.68 -36.65 9.67
CA ILE A 196 -13.76 -37.34 8.76
C ILE A 196 -13.25 -38.64 9.38
N GLU A 197 -12.89 -38.64 10.66
CA GLU A 197 -12.40 -39.82 11.37
C GLU A 197 -13.41 -40.97 11.42
N ALA A 198 -14.72 -40.66 11.31
CA ALA A 198 -15.78 -41.67 11.26
C ALA A 198 -16.07 -42.21 9.85
N MET A 199 -15.37 -41.72 8.81
CA MET A 199 -15.59 -42.10 7.41
C MET A 199 -14.55 -43.10 6.89
N ASP A 200 -14.90 -43.83 5.82
CA ASP A 200 -13.92 -44.62 5.07
C ASP A 200 -12.91 -43.71 4.35
N ASN A 201 -11.65 -44.15 4.27
CA ASN A 201 -10.53 -43.38 3.69
C ASN A 201 -10.29 -42.04 4.43
N ALA A 202 -10.51 -42.02 5.75
CA ALA A 202 -10.36 -40.84 6.60
C ALA A 202 -9.04 -40.10 6.40
N GLU A 203 -7.91 -40.82 6.32
CA GLU A 203 -6.59 -40.21 6.16
C GLU A 203 -6.48 -39.42 4.85
N GLU A 204 -7.02 -39.96 3.76
CA GLU A 204 -6.99 -39.31 2.45
C GLU A 204 -7.92 -38.10 2.40
N ILE A 205 -9.12 -38.23 2.99
CA ILE A 205 -10.08 -37.12 3.10
C ILE A 205 -9.47 -35.99 3.95
N LEU A 206 -8.78 -36.32 5.04
CA LEU A 206 -8.13 -35.35 5.91
C LEU A 206 -7.04 -34.58 5.16
N VAL A 207 -6.21 -35.26 4.34
CA VAL A 207 -5.18 -34.60 3.51
C VAL A 207 -5.80 -33.61 2.53
N GLU A 208 -6.93 -33.94 1.91
CA GLU A 208 -7.63 -33.00 1.02
C GLU A 208 -8.26 -31.84 1.81
N TYR A 209 -8.91 -32.14 2.95
CA TYR A 209 -9.49 -31.13 3.83
C TYR A 209 -8.43 -30.14 4.35
N MET A 210 -7.20 -30.62 4.53
CA MET A 210 -6.10 -29.81 5.00
C MET A 210 -5.73 -28.65 4.05
N LYS A 211 -6.12 -28.73 2.78
CA LYS A 211 -5.76 -27.76 1.73
C LYS A 211 -6.69 -26.53 1.73
N ASP A 212 -7.99 -26.74 1.92
CA ASP A 212 -8.99 -25.68 1.72
C ASP A 212 -10.11 -25.63 2.78
N ARG A 213 -10.06 -26.48 3.80
CA ARG A 213 -11.06 -26.58 4.89
C ARG A 213 -12.48 -26.83 4.41
N ASN A 214 -12.66 -27.47 3.26
CA ASN A 214 -13.97 -27.76 2.71
C ASN A 214 -14.30 -29.26 2.78
N LEU A 215 -14.94 -29.68 3.87
CA LEU A 215 -15.30 -31.07 4.12
C LEU A 215 -16.02 -31.73 2.93
N ALA A 216 -17.06 -31.07 2.40
CA ALA A 216 -17.87 -31.60 1.31
C ALA A 216 -17.05 -31.82 0.02
N ARG A 217 -16.14 -30.89 -0.28
CA ARG A 217 -15.26 -31.00 -1.45
C ARG A 217 -14.24 -32.12 -1.26
N SER A 218 -13.60 -32.20 -0.09
CA SER A 218 -12.62 -33.24 0.22
C SER A 218 -13.20 -34.65 0.10
N ILE A 219 -14.39 -34.87 0.68
CA ILE A 219 -15.12 -36.14 0.56
C ILE A 219 -15.37 -36.48 -0.91
N LYS A 220 -15.84 -35.51 -1.69
CA LYS A 220 -16.16 -35.72 -3.11
C LYS A 220 -14.92 -36.10 -3.91
N GLU A 221 -13.81 -35.37 -3.74
CA GLU A 221 -12.57 -35.61 -4.48
C GLU A 221 -12.00 -37.00 -4.20
N VAL A 222 -11.99 -37.45 -2.94
CA VAL A 222 -11.56 -38.80 -2.58
C VAL A 222 -12.52 -39.86 -3.11
N ALA A 223 -13.83 -39.66 -2.97
CA ALA A 223 -14.81 -40.60 -3.48
C ALA A 223 -14.72 -40.78 -5.01
N ASP A 224 -14.53 -39.69 -5.76
CA ASP A 224 -14.38 -39.76 -7.21
C ASP A 224 -13.05 -40.45 -7.62
N ARG A 225 -11.97 -40.22 -6.88
CA ARG A 225 -10.69 -40.93 -7.06
C ARG A 225 -10.83 -42.43 -6.79
N GLN A 226 -11.50 -42.82 -5.71
CA GLN A 226 -11.72 -44.23 -5.38
C GLN A 226 -12.57 -44.95 -6.42
N LYS A 227 -13.60 -44.29 -6.99
CA LYS A 227 -14.38 -44.84 -8.11
C LYS A 227 -13.50 -45.14 -9.33
N ILE A 228 -12.52 -44.28 -9.63
CA ILE A 228 -11.60 -44.49 -10.74
C ILE A 228 -10.66 -45.67 -10.45
N ILE A 229 -10.09 -45.72 -9.24
CA ILE A 229 -9.20 -46.81 -8.81
C ILE A 229 -9.91 -48.17 -8.88
N ASN A 230 -11.13 -48.26 -8.36
CA ASN A 230 -11.91 -49.50 -8.39
C ASN A 230 -12.16 -50.00 -9.82
N LYS A 231 -12.51 -49.10 -10.75
CA LYS A 231 -12.67 -49.44 -12.18
C LYS A 231 -11.38 -49.97 -12.80
N ILE A 232 -10.22 -49.39 -12.48
CA ILE A 232 -8.92 -49.85 -12.99
C ILE A 232 -8.59 -51.24 -12.43
N VAL A 233 -8.82 -51.47 -11.14
CA VAL A 233 -8.57 -52.76 -10.49
C VAL A 233 -9.50 -53.85 -11.04
N GLU A 234 -10.79 -53.56 -11.22
CA GLU A 234 -11.75 -54.47 -11.85
C GLU A 234 -11.29 -54.86 -13.26
N ASN A 235 -10.95 -53.89 -14.11
CA ASN A 235 -10.48 -54.15 -15.47
C ASN A 235 -9.19 -55.00 -15.51
N LYS A 236 -8.25 -54.79 -14.56
CA LYS A 236 -7.03 -55.61 -14.46
C LYS A 236 -7.32 -57.03 -13.97
N ALA A 237 -8.28 -57.22 -13.06
CA ALA A 237 -8.66 -58.54 -12.56
C ALA A 237 -9.33 -59.41 -13.65
N THR A 238 -10.14 -58.82 -14.53
CA THR A 238 -10.78 -59.53 -15.66
C THR A 238 -9.77 -60.03 -16.69
N VAL A 239 -8.67 -59.30 -16.90
CA VAL A 239 -7.61 -59.70 -17.85
C VAL A 239 -6.78 -60.88 -17.31
N VAL A 240 -6.59 -61.01 -16.00
CA VAL A 240 -5.80 -62.13 -15.41
C VAL A 240 -6.60 -63.44 -15.38
N GLN A 241 -7.92 -63.40 -15.20
CA GLN A 241 -8.75 -64.63 -15.23
C GLN A 241 -8.89 -65.24 -16.63
N ALA A 242 -8.69 -64.46 -17.71
CA ALA A 242 -8.74 -64.97 -19.08
C ALA A 242 -7.48 -65.74 -19.52
N VAL A 243 -6.41 -65.79 -18.71
CA VAL A 243 -5.12 -66.44 -19.09
C VAL A 243 -4.91 -67.81 -18.40
N VAL A 244 -5.84 -68.27 -17.55
CA VAL A 244 -5.63 -69.49 -16.72
C VAL A 244 -6.37 -70.74 -17.22
N GLU A 245 -7.23 -70.66 -18.24
CA GLU A 245 -7.92 -71.83 -18.81
C GLU A 245 -7.42 -72.17 -20.22
N GLU A 246 -6.35 -72.97 -20.34
CA GLU A 246 -6.19 -74.01 -21.38
C GLU A 246 -4.98 -74.94 -21.08
N PRO A 247 -5.10 -76.29 -21.12
CA PRO A 247 -4.04 -77.22 -20.72
C PRO A 247 -3.21 -77.85 -21.87
N LYS A 248 -1.87 -77.84 -21.73
CA LYS A 248 -0.84 -78.95 -21.84
C LYS A 248 -0.89 -79.90 -23.09
N VAL A 249 0.17 -80.28 -23.86
CA VAL A 249 1.58 -80.73 -23.65
C VAL A 249 2.24 -80.89 -25.07
N ILE A 250 3.54 -80.67 -25.39
CA ILE A 250 4.65 -81.66 -25.52
C ILE A 250 5.95 -81.03 -26.10
N LEU A 251 7.03 -81.14 -25.31
CA LEU A 251 8.48 -81.39 -25.58
C LEU A 251 9.20 -80.81 -26.83
N SER A 252 10.21 -79.96 -26.59
CA SER A 252 11.65 -80.31 -26.78
C SER A 252 12.57 -79.11 -26.44
N ALA A 253 13.72 -79.40 -25.82
CA ALA A 253 14.87 -78.50 -25.63
C ALA A 253 16.01 -79.00 -26.56
N PRO A 254 17.12 -78.27 -26.87
CA PRO A 254 17.78 -77.26 -26.00
C PRO A 254 18.58 -76.09 -26.66
N VAL A 255 19.15 -75.23 -25.77
CA VAL A 255 20.37 -74.36 -25.86
C VAL A 255 20.28 -72.89 -26.31
N ALA A 256 20.65 -71.99 -25.37
CA ALA A 256 21.25 -70.63 -25.44
C ALA A 256 20.56 -69.54 -26.30
N GLN A 257 20.41 -68.28 -25.89
CA GLN A 257 21.39 -67.38 -25.25
C GLN A 257 20.67 -66.10 -24.73
N ALA A 258 21.26 -65.45 -23.74
CA ALA A 258 20.80 -64.21 -23.10
C ALA A 258 20.75 -62.99 -24.04
N ALA A 259 19.83 -62.04 -23.78
CA ALA A 259 20.06 -60.59 -23.58
C ALA A 259 18.89 -59.67 -24.02
N ILE A 260 18.52 -58.77 -23.10
CA ILE A 260 17.92 -57.42 -23.25
C ILE A 260 16.40 -57.33 -23.56
N GLN A 261 15.65 -56.84 -22.55
CA GLN A 261 14.30 -56.28 -22.68
C GLN A 261 14.42 -54.79 -23.06
N GLU A 262 13.79 -54.38 -24.17
CA GLU A 262 13.51 -52.97 -24.45
C GLU A 262 12.18 -52.59 -23.77
N GLU A 263 12.24 -51.50 -23.00
CA GLU A 263 11.14 -50.80 -22.36
C GLU A 263 10.42 -49.98 -23.44
N SER A 264 9.17 -50.33 -23.77
CA SER A 264 8.36 -49.56 -24.71
C SER A 264 7.61 -48.45 -23.95
N GLU A 265 8.05 -47.21 -24.12
CA GLU A 265 7.34 -46.01 -23.64
C GLU A 265 6.02 -45.84 -24.41
N GLU A 266 4.88 -45.95 -23.72
CA GLU A 266 3.56 -45.63 -24.29
C GLU A 266 3.36 -44.11 -24.35
N LEU A 267 3.11 -43.58 -25.55
CA LEU A 267 2.84 -42.15 -25.79
C LEU A 267 1.46 -41.75 -25.21
N CYS A 268 1.43 -40.69 -24.38
CA CYS A 268 0.20 -40.12 -23.82
C CYS A 268 -0.11 -38.75 -24.46
N GLU A 269 -1.36 -38.52 -24.86
CA GLU A 269 -1.85 -37.24 -25.41
C GLU A 269 -2.77 -36.51 -24.41
N ALA A 270 -2.61 -35.18 -24.27
CA ALA A 270 -3.45 -34.35 -23.40
C ALA A 270 -3.74 -32.97 -24.02
N VAL A 271 -4.99 -32.52 -23.95
CA VAL A 271 -5.44 -31.22 -24.49
C VAL A 271 -5.69 -30.23 -23.34
N PHE A 272 -5.05 -29.06 -23.38
CA PHE A 272 -5.22 -28.02 -22.37
C PHE A 272 -5.14 -26.60 -22.97
N LYS A 273 -5.82 -25.64 -22.33
CA LYS A 273 -5.80 -24.22 -22.72
C LYS A 273 -4.92 -23.42 -21.74
N VAL A 274 -3.98 -22.65 -22.29
CA VAL A 274 -3.06 -21.81 -21.50
C VAL A 274 -3.38 -20.34 -21.75
N LYS A 275 -3.53 -19.55 -20.67
CA LYS A 275 -3.71 -18.10 -20.75
C LYS A 275 -2.62 -17.41 -19.92
N THR A 276 -1.70 -16.74 -20.60
CA THR A 276 -0.55 -16.06 -19.96
C THR A 276 -0.05 -14.92 -20.86
N SER A 277 1.05 -14.25 -20.48
CA SER A 277 1.69 -13.22 -21.29
C SER A 277 2.30 -13.79 -22.58
N TYR A 278 2.48 -12.94 -23.60
CA TYR A 278 3.08 -13.33 -24.88
C TYR A 278 4.50 -13.91 -24.74
N GLU A 279 5.28 -13.35 -23.81
CA GLU A 279 6.64 -13.80 -23.49
C GLU A 279 6.63 -15.24 -22.97
N ASN A 280 5.73 -15.55 -22.03
CA ASN A 280 5.57 -16.89 -21.46
C ASN A 280 5.07 -17.93 -22.48
N ILE A 281 4.20 -17.54 -23.44
CA ILE A 281 3.78 -18.43 -24.53
C ILE A 281 4.98 -18.77 -25.44
N THR A 282 5.84 -17.79 -25.73
CA THR A 282 7.03 -17.99 -26.56
C THR A 282 8.03 -18.94 -25.90
N GLU A 283 8.22 -18.83 -24.58
CA GLU A 283 9.05 -19.74 -23.80
C GLU A 283 8.49 -21.16 -23.76
N LEU A 284 7.18 -21.31 -23.58
CA LEU A 284 6.51 -22.62 -23.58
C LEU A 284 6.69 -23.36 -24.92
N VAL A 285 6.54 -22.66 -26.04
CA VAL A 285 6.76 -23.25 -27.38
C VAL A 285 8.22 -23.64 -27.58
N LYS A 286 9.19 -22.83 -27.12
CA LYS A 286 10.61 -23.18 -27.15
C LYS A 286 10.91 -24.44 -26.33
N PHE A 287 10.30 -24.56 -25.15
CA PHE A 287 10.44 -25.73 -24.30
C PHE A 287 9.92 -27.00 -24.98
N MET A 288 8.71 -26.97 -25.55
CA MET A 288 8.12 -28.10 -26.26
C MET A 288 9.00 -28.57 -27.43
N LYS A 289 9.52 -27.64 -28.24
CA LYS A 289 10.45 -27.95 -29.34
C LYS A 289 11.76 -28.58 -28.85
N THR A 290 12.32 -28.06 -27.75
CA THR A 290 13.58 -28.58 -27.18
C THR A 290 13.41 -30.01 -26.66
N LYS A 291 12.21 -30.35 -26.18
CA LYS A 291 11.87 -31.68 -25.65
C LYS A 291 11.27 -32.63 -26.68
N GLY A 292 11.14 -32.20 -27.95
CA GLY A 292 10.55 -33.04 -28.99
C GLY A 292 9.06 -33.32 -28.79
N ILE A 293 8.35 -32.45 -28.06
CA ILE A 293 6.92 -32.59 -27.78
C ILE A 293 6.14 -32.01 -28.96
N GLU A 294 5.28 -32.83 -29.57
CA GLU A 294 4.34 -32.39 -30.61
C GLU A 294 3.22 -31.55 -30.00
N TYR A 295 2.84 -30.45 -30.66
CA TYR A 295 1.78 -29.55 -30.20
C TYR A 295 0.94 -29.03 -31.37
N GLU A 296 -0.35 -28.82 -31.11
CA GLU A 296 -1.29 -28.20 -32.05
C GLU A 296 -1.91 -26.94 -31.45
N SER A 297 -2.10 -25.89 -32.27
CA SER A 297 -2.82 -24.68 -31.86
C SER A 297 -4.31 -24.87 -32.14
N ILE A 298 -5.13 -24.80 -31.09
CA ILE A 298 -6.58 -24.78 -31.21
C ILE A 298 -7.01 -23.32 -31.46
N GLU A 299 -7.56 -23.02 -32.64
CA GLU A 299 -8.20 -21.73 -32.96
C GLU A 299 -9.49 -21.48 -32.15
#